data_AF-A0AAE2ECH7-F1
#
_entry.id   AF-A0AAE2ECH7-F1
#
_cell.length_a   1.000
_cell.length_b   1.000
_cell.length_c   1.000
_cell.angle_alpha   90.00
_cell.angle_beta   90.00
_cell.angle_gamma   90.00
#
_symmetry.space_group_name_H-M   'P 1'
#
loop_
_entity.id
_entity.type
_entity.pdbx_description
1 polymer ?
#
loop_
_entity_poly.entity_id
_entity_poly.type
_entity_poly.pdbx_seq_one_letter_code
_entity_poly.pdbx_strand_id
1 'polypeptide(L)'
;MKKLLLVASLVSVFAAANAMADVTASATASWDATATKDTTSMLVVTPLNSLTFQYAEGLNAFNTQDGAFDITIQGQESATDFELTAQVISNTLTNASGDASTLDVGVAWNGNALSSSAETVLVNASSTSGLESLMADGAYNGAERVSDQSSFKFSIASATSDGSTAVTDYSALPDGYWTGDVKVQFNATWTTPA
;
A
#
# COMPACT_ATOMS: atom_id res chain seq x y z
N MET A 1 15.92 -2.05 -22.40
CA MET A 1 14.65 -1.58 -23.00
C MET A 1 13.82 -0.98 -21.88
N LYS A 2 13.53 0.33 -21.95
CA LYS A 2 12.72 1.09 -20.97
C LYS A 2 11.32 0.50 -20.94
N LYS A 3 10.97 -0.24 -19.89
CA LYS A 3 9.56 -0.59 -19.62
C LYS A 3 8.97 0.59 -18.86
N LEU A 4 8.00 1.27 -19.47
CA LEU A 4 7.19 2.27 -18.77
C LEU A 4 6.55 1.60 -17.57
N LEU A 5 6.66 2.25 -16.40
CA LEU A 5 5.97 1.85 -15.18
C LEU A 5 4.46 1.93 -15.39
N LEU A 6 3.76 0.88 -14.98
CA LEU A 6 2.31 0.80 -15.07
C LEU A 6 1.79 0.49 -13.68
N VAL A 7 1.35 1.52 -12.94
CA VAL A 7 0.47 1.30 -11.79
C VAL A 7 -0.85 0.77 -12.37
N ALA A 8 -1.14 -0.50 -12.13
CA ALA A 8 -2.37 -1.13 -12.61
C ALA A 8 -3.38 -1.21 -11.45
N SER A 9 -4.45 -0.40 -11.53
CA SER A 9 -5.58 -0.47 -10.60
C SER A 9 -6.68 -1.34 -11.18
N LEU A 10 -7.09 -2.39 -10.47
CA LEU A 10 -8.32 -3.13 -10.75
C LEU A 10 -9.45 -2.52 -9.90
N VAL A 11 -10.53 -2.10 -10.56
CA VAL A 11 -11.70 -1.49 -9.90
C VAL A 11 -12.89 -2.43 -10.07
N SER A 12 -13.55 -2.77 -8.96
CA SER A 12 -14.84 -3.47 -8.96
C SER A 12 -15.90 -2.60 -8.27
N VAL A 13 -17.01 -2.38 -8.95
CA VAL A 13 -18.17 -1.63 -8.43
C VAL A 13 -19.34 -2.59 -8.30
N PHE A 14 -19.85 -2.76 -7.08
CA PHE A 14 -21.08 -3.51 -6.83
C PHE A 14 -22.20 -2.51 -6.57
N ALA A 15 -23.00 -2.20 -7.59
CA ALA A 15 -24.24 -1.43 -7.43
C ALA A 15 -25.42 -2.39 -7.26
N ALA A 16 -25.83 -2.65 -6.02
CA ALA A 16 -27.07 -3.38 -5.75
C ALA A 16 -28.25 -2.41 -5.82
N ALA A 17 -28.91 -2.32 -6.99
CA ALA A 17 -30.10 -1.52 -7.16
C ALA A 17 -31.33 -2.24 -6.58
N ASN A 18 -31.56 -2.18 -5.26
CA ASN A 18 -32.86 -2.37 -4.60
C ASN A 18 -32.77 -1.94 -3.11
N ALA A 19 -33.62 -0.98 -2.69
CA ALA A 19 -33.67 -0.32 -1.37
C ALA A 19 -32.44 0.53 -1.03
N MET A 20 -32.65 1.68 -0.36
CA MET A 20 -31.60 2.62 0.09
C MET A 20 -30.51 1.85 0.88
N ALA A 21 -29.41 1.53 0.24
CA ALA A 21 -28.31 0.76 0.80
C ALA A 21 -27.01 1.47 0.47
N ASP A 22 -26.05 1.38 1.39
CA ASP A 22 -24.74 2.01 1.24
C ASP A 22 -24.07 1.63 -0.08
N VAL A 23 -23.50 2.62 -0.75
CA VAL A 23 -22.74 2.41 -1.98
C VAL A 23 -21.32 2.06 -1.60
N THR A 24 -20.80 0.95 -2.12
CA THR A 24 -19.41 0.55 -1.88
C THR A 24 -18.63 0.37 -3.18
N ALA A 25 -17.35 0.75 -3.16
CA ALA A 25 -16.42 0.55 -4.26
C ALA A 25 -15.06 0.12 -3.72
N SER A 26 -14.36 -0.74 -4.46
CA SER A 26 -13.01 -1.17 -4.09
C SER A 26 -12.02 -1.04 -5.24
N ALA A 27 -10.78 -0.69 -4.88
CA ALA A 27 -9.68 -0.57 -5.80
C ALA A 27 -8.39 -1.09 -5.17
N THR A 28 -7.56 -1.79 -5.95
CA THR A 28 -6.26 -2.26 -5.47
C THR A 28 -5.14 -1.47 -6.13
N ALA A 29 -4.30 -0.84 -5.32
CA ALA A 29 -3.04 -0.27 -5.76
C ALA A 29 -1.92 -1.32 -5.62
N SER A 30 -1.03 -1.38 -6.61
CA SER A 30 0.08 -2.31 -6.66
C SER A 30 1.38 -1.54 -6.90
N TRP A 31 2.39 -1.79 -6.07
CA TRP A 31 3.74 -1.27 -6.23
C TRP A 31 4.70 -2.43 -6.47
N ASP A 32 5.48 -2.34 -7.55
CA ASP A 32 6.62 -3.23 -7.76
C ASP A 32 7.68 -2.90 -6.70
N ALA A 33 8.09 -3.92 -5.95
CA ALA A 33 9.04 -3.77 -4.85
C ALA A 33 10.25 -4.68 -5.06
N THR A 34 11.43 -4.11 -4.81
CA THR A 34 12.71 -4.81 -4.90
C THR A 34 13.54 -4.54 -3.66
N ALA A 35 14.23 -5.56 -3.15
CA ALA A 35 15.15 -5.40 -2.03
C ALA A 35 16.49 -6.03 -2.38
N THR A 36 17.58 -5.33 -2.07
CA THR A 36 18.94 -5.81 -2.35
C THR A 36 19.77 -5.78 -1.07
N LYS A 37 20.43 -6.90 -0.79
CA LYS A 37 21.51 -6.99 0.19
C LYS A 37 22.79 -7.32 -0.57
N ASP A 38 23.69 -6.35 -0.62
CA ASP A 38 25.02 -6.47 -1.20
C ASP A 38 26.01 -5.86 -0.21
N THR A 39 26.75 -6.72 0.47
CA THR A 39 27.76 -6.33 1.47
C THR A 39 29.17 -6.32 0.90
N THR A 40 29.33 -6.69 -0.38
CA THR A 40 30.63 -6.86 -1.03
C THR A 40 30.99 -5.68 -1.93
N SER A 41 30.00 -4.99 -2.48
CA SER A 41 30.21 -3.83 -3.36
C SER A 41 30.48 -2.54 -2.58
N MET A 42 31.48 -1.77 -3.02
CA MET A 42 31.84 -0.48 -2.41
C MET A 42 30.87 0.67 -2.78
N LEU A 43 29.96 0.48 -3.74
CA LEU A 43 28.99 1.49 -4.18
C LEU A 43 27.71 0.81 -4.68
N VAL A 44 26.56 1.22 -4.15
CA VAL A 44 25.23 0.78 -4.60
C VAL A 44 24.42 2.00 -5.06
N VAL A 45 23.74 1.88 -6.21
CA VAL A 45 22.94 2.95 -6.83
C VAL A 45 21.53 2.45 -7.09
N THR A 46 20.52 3.19 -6.61
CA THR A 46 19.11 2.80 -6.61
C THR A 46 18.25 3.71 -7.51
N PRO A 47 17.47 3.17 -8.45
CA PRO A 47 16.51 3.95 -9.24
C PRO A 47 15.22 4.25 -8.45
N LEU A 48 14.68 5.47 -8.58
CA LEU A 48 13.70 6.10 -7.67
C LEU A 48 12.20 5.88 -7.96
N ASN A 49 11.82 5.04 -8.93
CA ASN A 49 10.42 4.93 -9.37
C ASN A 49 9.69 3.64 -8.94
N SER A 50 10.39 2.73 -8.26
CA SER A 50 9.87 1.51 -7.62
C SER A 50 10.20 1.55 -6.12
N LEU A 51 9.46 0.83 -5.28
CA LEU A 51 9.85 0.69 -3.87
C LEU A 51 11.14 -0.12 -3.82
N THR A 52 12.28 0.54 -3.59
CA THR A 52 13.57 -0.15 -3.53
C THR A 52 14.18 -0.06 -2.14
N PHE A 53 14.40 -1.23 -1.54
CA PHE A 53 14.99 -1.37 -0.22
C PHE A 53 16.45 -1.75 -0.34
N GLN A 54 17.32 -1.02 0.36
CA GLN A 54 18.74 -1.30 0.44
C GLN A 54 19.11 -1.61 1.89
N TYR A 55 19.82 -2.72 2.09
CA TYR A 55 20.38 -3.05 3.39
C TYR A 55 21.55 -2.11 3.73
N ALA A 56 21.50 -1.51 4.91
CA ALA A 56 22.55 -0.66 5.47
C ALA A 56 23.28 -1.41 6.59
N GLU A 57 24.49 -1.91 6.30
CA GLU A 57 25.28 -2.75 7.22
C GLU A 57 25.54 -2.06 8.58
N GLY A 58 25.89 -0.77 8.59
CA GLY A 58 26.14 -0.03 9.83
C GLY A 58 24.91 0.13 10.74
N LEU A 59 23.70 -0.16 10.25
CA LEU A 59 22.44 -0.07 10.99
C LEU A 59 21.75 -1.43 11.15
N ASN A 60 22.29 -2.49 10.53
CA ASN A 60 21.66 -3.81 10.44
C ASN A 60 20.19 -3.78 9.99
N ALA A 61 19.84 -2.85 9.10
CA ALA A 61 18.46 -2.60 8.70
C ALA A 61 18.35 -2.23 7.22
N PHE A 62 17.19 -2.50 6.63
CA PHE A 62 16.81 -1.91 5.35
C PHE A 62 16.35 -0.46 5.54
N ASN A 63 16.56 0.39 4.54
CA ASN A 63 15.98 1.72 4.55
C ASN A 63 14.44 1.67 4.42
N THR A 64 13.80 2.84 4.52
CA THR A 64 12.36 3.00 4.34
C THR A 64 12.07 3.80 3.09
N GLN A 65 10.86 3.64 2.53
CA GLN A 65 10.44 4.30 1.30
C GLN A 65 9.04 4.90 1.45
N ASP A 66 8.78 6.02 0.80
CA ASP A 66 7.44 6.60 0.70
C ASP A 66 6.84 6.19 -0.64
N GLY A 67 5.67 5.54 -0.64
CA GLY A 67 4.95 5.20 -1.86
C GLY A 67 3.71 6.06 -1.98
N ALA A 68 3.76 7.04 -2.88
CA ALA A 68 2.65 7.93 -3.16
C ALA A 68 1.50 7.20 -3.87
N PHE A 69 0.28 7.66 -3.63
CA PHE A 69 -0.92 7.27 -4.34
C PHE A 69 -1.83 8.47 -4.57
N ASP A 70 -2.51 8.46 -5.72
CA ASP A 70 -3.64 9.34 -6.00
C ASP A 70 -4.92 8.57 -5.71
N ILE A 71 -5.90 9.26 -5.15
CA ILE A 71 -7.25 8.74 -4.99
C ILE A 71 -8.24 9.68 -5.67
N THR A 72 -9.17 9.11 -6.43
CA THR A 72 -10.29 9.86 -7.01
C THR A 72 -11.59 9.15 -6.70
N ILE A 73 -12.50 9.87 -6.06
CA ILE A 73 -13.84 9.41 -5.75
C ILE A 73 -14.88 10.06 -6.67
N GLN A 74 -16.01 9.39 -6.86
CA GLN A 74 -17.19 9.94 -7.50
C GLN A 74 -18.19 10.28 -6.40
N GLY A 75 -18.59 11.55 -6.30
CA GLY A 75 -19.61 11.95 -5.34
C GLY A 75 -20.94 11.20 -5.55
N GLN A 76 -21.67 11.00 -4.46
CA GLN A 76 -22.99 10.38 -4.41
C GLN A 76 -23.98 11.36 -3.77
N GLU A 77 -24.84 12.00 -4.56
CA GLU A 77 -25.70 13.13 -4.11
C GLU A 77 -26.57 12.87 -2.88
N SER A 78 -26.91 11.61 -2.58
CA SER A 78 -27.70 11.22 -1.40
C SER A 78 -26.86 10.75 -0.23
N ALA A 79 -25.53 10.79 -0.30
CA ALA A 79 -24.67 10.35 0.77
C ALA A 79 -24.68 11.35 1.94
N THR A 80 -24.83 10.84 3.15
CA THR A 80 -24.71 11.60 4.40
C THR A 80 -23.35 11.44 5.05
N ASP A 81 -22.67 10.32 4.80
CA ASP A 81 -21.33 10.04 5.33
C ASP A 81 -20.46 9.32 4.29
N PHE A 82 -19.15 9.36 4.51
CA PHE A 82 -18.15 8.69 3.69
C PHE A 82 -17.05 8.08 4.57
N GLU A 83 -16.70 6.83 4.25
CA GLU A 83 -15.57 6.14 4.85
C GLU A 83 -14.66 5.56 3.77
N LEU A 84 -13.36 5.69 3.97
CA LEU A 84 -12.32 5.05 3.19
C LEU A 84 -11.43 4.22 4.11
N THR A 85 -11.31 2.93 3.83
CA THR A 85 -10.42 2.02 4.53
C THR A 85 -9.37 1.43 3.59
N ALA A 86 -8.29 0.88 4.16
CA ALA A 86 -7.27 0.16 3.43
C ALA A 86 -6.82 -1.13 4.12
N GLN A 87 -6.46 -2.13 3.33
CA GLN A 87 -6.00 -3.44 3.80
C GLN A 87 -4.87 -3.98 2.91
N VAL A 88 -3.87 -4.60 3.52
CA VAL A 88 -2.78 -5.25 2.78
C VAL A 88 -3.26 -6.58 2.21
N ILE A 89 -3.10 -6.79 0.91
CA ILE A 89 -3.50 -8.02 0.22
C ILE A 89 -2.30 -8.91 -0.11
N SER A 90 -1.15 -8.30 -0.39
CA SER A 90 0.11 -8.98 -0.66
C SER A 90 1.25 -8.06 -0.26
N ASN A 91 2.30 -8.59 0.36
CA ASN A 91 3.46 -7.81 0.75
C ASN A 91 4.76 -8.62 0.85
N THR A 92 4.77 -9.84 0.34
CA THR A 92 5.94 -10.73 0.40
C THR A 92 6.80 -10.58 -0.85
N LEU A 93 8.09 -10.35 -0.64
CA LEU A 93 9.13 -10.38 -1.66
C LEU A 93 9.87 -11.71 -1.57
N THR A 94 10.06 -12.38 -2.70
CA THR A 94 10.76 -13.67 -2.77
C THR A 94 12.14 -13.48 -3.37
N ASN A 95 13.14 -14.15 -2.80
CA ASN A 95 14.50 -14.14 -3.32
C ASN A 95 14.52 -14.72 -4.75
N ALA A 96 15.09 -13.98 -5.70
CA ALA A 96 15.20 -14.39 -7.10
C ALA A 96 16.57 -15.00 -7.45
N SER A 97 17.48 -15.07 -6.48
CA SER A 97 18.85 -15.60 -6.61
C SER A 97 18.94 -17.11 -6.39
N GLY A 98 17.84 -17.78 -6.01
CA GLY A 98 17.72 -19.25 -5.96
C GLY A 98 17.42 -19.85 -4.59
N ASP A 99 17.53 -19.06 -3.51
CA ASP A 99 17.13 -19.46 -2.17
C ASP A 99 15.64 -19.16 -1.92
N ALA A 100 14.99 -19.88 -1.00
CA ALA A 100 13.57 -19.68 -0.69
C ALA A 100 13.29 -18.52 0.28
N SER A 101 14.32 -17.74 0.66
CA SER A 101 14.21 -16.61 1.58
C SER A 101 13.15 -15.60 1.13
N THR A 102 12.39 -15.07 2.10
CA THR A 102 11.39 -14.03 1.86
C THR A 102 11.62 -12.81 2.74
N LEU A 103 11.17 -11.65 2.27
CA LEU A 103 11.04 -10.42 3.05
C LEU A 103 9.58 -9.96 3.00
N ASP A 104 9.00 -9.63 4.14
CA ASP A 104 7.67 -9.02 4.18
C ASP A 104 7.80 -7.51 4.36
N VAL A 105 7.13 -6.78 3.47
CA VAL A 105 7.08 -5.32 3.50
C VAL A 105 5.96 -4.86 4.43
N GLY A 106 6.31 -4.14 5.50
CA GLY A 106 5.35 -3.42 6.32
C GLY A 106 4.87 -2.16 5.60
N VAL A 107 3.57 -1.91 5.65
CA VAL A 107 2.91 -0.72 5.12
C VAL A 107 2.33 0.07 6.30
N ALA A 108 2.62 1.36 6.40
CA ALA A 108 2.12 2.19 7.49
C ALA A 108 1.46 3.49 7.00
N TRP A 109 0.36 3.85 7.65
CA TRP A 109 -0.40 5.09 7.47
C TRP A 109 -0.28 5.95 8.72
N ASN A 110 0.32 7.13 8.60
CA ASN A 110 0.54 8.06 9.72
C ASN A 110 1.13 7.41 10.98
N GLY A 111 2.07 6.47 10.77
CA GLY A 111 2.75 5.73 11.85
C GLY A 111 2.04 4.47 12.33
N ASN A 112 0.82 4.19 11.87
CA ASN A 112 0.08 2.97 12.21
C ASN A 112 0.26 1.91 11.13
N ALA A 113 0.60 0.69 11.52
CA ALA A 113 0.76 -0.42 10.59
C ALA A 113 -0.60 -0.87 10.03
N LEU A 114 -0.68 -1.04 8.71
CA LEU A 114 -1.80 -1.73 8.08
C LEU A 114 -1.63 -3.24 8.28
N SER A 115 -2.76 -3.94 8.25
CA SER A 115 -2.81 -5.40 8.40
C SER A 115 -3.39 -6.06 7.14
N SER A 116 -3.11 -7.36 6.98
CA SER A 116 -3.84 -8.22 6.05
C SER A 116 -5.07 -8.87 6.68
N SER A 117 -5.22 -8.81 8.01
CA SER A 117 -6.35 -9.42 8.74
C SER A 117 -7.49 -8.46 9.07
N ALA A 118 -7.26 -7.15 8.95
CA ALA A 118 -8.24 -6.12 9.30
C ALA A 118 -8.00 -4.86 8.48
N GLU A 119 -9.10 -4.16 8.19
CA GLU A 119 -9.05 -2.87 7.52
C GLU A 119 -8.59 -1.76 8.46
N THR A 120 -7.85 -0.81 7.92
CA THR A 120 -7.42 0.41 8.61
C THR A 120 -8.19 1.59 8.04
N VAL A 121 -8.88 2.35 8.88
CA VAL A 121 -9.58 3.56 8.46
C VAL A 121 -8.57 4.64 8.07
N LEU A 122 -8.66 5.11 6.83
CA LEU A 122 -7.87 6.24 6.33
C LEU A 122 -8.63 7.55 6.48
N VAL A 123 -9.92 7.53 6.11
CA VAL A 123 -10.81 8.69 6.15
C VAL A 123 -12.17 8.29 6.70
N ASN A 124 -12.70 9.08 7.63
CA ASN A 124 -14.11 9.13 7.98
C ASN A 124 -14.44 10.49 8.63
N ALA A 125 -15.68 10.67 9.09
CA ALA A 125 -16.12 11.88 9.79
C ALA A 125 -15.27 12.29 11.01
N SER A 126 -14.51 11.35 11.61
CA SER A 126 -13.66 11.59 12.78
C SER A 126 -12.18 11.76 12.47
N SER A 127 -11.72 11.37 11.28
CA SER A 127 -10.30 11.38 10.91
C SER A 127 -10.15 11.54 9.40
N THR A 128 -9.52 12.61 8.94
CA THR A 128 -9.22 12.86 7.52
C THR A 128 -7.77 12.58 7.18
N SER A 129 -6.86 12.69 8.15
CA SER A 129 -5.49 12.19 8.10
C SER A 129 -4.67 12.61 6.87
N GLY A 130 -4.90 13.81 6.32
CA GLY A 130 -4.22 14.32 5.12
C GLY A 130 -4.93 14.04 3.79
N LEU A 131 -6.21 13.64 3.82
CA LEU A 131 -7.09 13.44 2.66
C LEU A 131 -8.38 14.29 2.82
N GLU A 132 -8.25 15.50 3.37
CA GLU A 132 -9.37 16.38 3.73
C GLU A 132 -10.29 16.70 2.55
N SER A 133 -9.76 16.71 1.33
CA SER A 133 -10.53 17.07 0.13
C SER A 133 -11.66 16.09 -0.14
N LEU A 134 -11.53 14.84 0.30
CA LEU A 134 -12.55 13.80 0.12
C LEU A 134 -13.76 14.00 1.04
N MET A 135 -13.59 14.67 2.19
CA MET A 135 -14.64 14.94 3.18
C MET A 135 -15.27 16.33 3.03
N ALA A 136 -14.82 17.13 2.07
CA ALA A 136 -15.42 18.43 1.81
C ALA A 136 -16.87 18.29 1.35
N ASP A 137 -17.72 19.24 1.72
CA ASP A 137 -19.10 19.29 1.22
C ASP A 137 -19.11 19.44 -0.30
N GLY A 138 -19.94 18.66 -0.96
CA GLY A 138 -19.98 18.45 -2.41
C GLY A 138 -18.95 17.44 -2.95
N ALA A 139 -17.98 16.98 -2.16
CA ALA A 139 -16.97 16.01 -2.64
C ALA A 139 -17.51 14.58 -2.63
N TYR A 140 -17.86 14.06 -1.45
CA TYR A 140 -18.43 12.72 -1.34
C TYR A 140 -19.95 12.71 -1.57
N ASN A 141 -20.65 13.83 -1.35
CA ASN A 141 -22.10 13.98 -1.44
C ASN A 141 -22.57 14.87 -2.62
N GLY A 142 -21.71 15.10 -3.62
CA GLY A 142 -22.04 15.86 -4.83
C GLY A 142 -22.14 15.01 -6.09
N ALA A 143 -22.23 15.65 -7.26
CA ALA A 143 -22.30 14.99 -8.57
C ALA A 143 -20.93 14.80 -9.26
N GLU A 144 -19.89 15.48 -8.77
CA GLU A 144 -18.61 15.58 -9.45
C GLU A 144 -17.58 14.60 -8.88
N ARG A 145 -16.46 14.45 -9.61
CA ARG A 145 -15.30 13.69 -9.12
C ARG A 145 -14.37 14.60 -8.32
N VAL A 146 -13.88 14.10 -7.20
CA VAL A 146 -12.86 14.78 -6.38
C VAL A 146 -11.66 13.87 -6.22
N SER A 147 -10.46 14.46 -6.28
CA SER A 147 -9.21 13.74 -6.10
C SER A 147 -8.40 14.31 -4.96
N ASP A 148 -7.61 13.47 -4.33
CA ASP A 148 -6.59 13.84 -3.35
C ASP A 148 -5.36 12.92 -3.50
N GLN A 149 -4.26 13.25 -2.81
CA GLN A 149 -3.00 12.52 -2.91
C GLN A 149 -2.41 12.32 -1.53
N SER A 150 -1.83 11.14 -1.30
CA SER A 150 -1.07 10.89 -0.07
C SER A 150 -0.02 9.80 -0.30
N SER A 151 0.56 9.28 0.78
CA SER A 151 1.58 8.24 0.70
C SER A 151 1.56 7.31 1.89
N PHE A 152 1.86 6.03 1.66
CA PHE A 152 2.20 5.10 2.73
C PHE A 152 3.71 5.08 2.98
N LYS A 153 4.09 4.80 4.23
CA LYS A 153 5.47 4.47 4.59
C LYS A 153 5.68 2.97 4.45
N PHE A 154 6.65 2.56 3.63
CA PHE A 154 7.03 1.18 3.45
C PHE A 154 8.38 0.87 4.12
N SER A 155 8.48 -0.30 4.71
CA SER A 155 9.70 -0.79 5.39
C SER A 155 9.75 -2.32 5.34
N ILE A 156 10.92 -2.93 5.54
CA ILE A 156 11.00 -4.39 5.74
C ILE A 156 10.63 -4.69 7.19
N ALA A 157 9.47 -5.33 7.38
CA ALA A 157 8.91 -5.61 8.70
C ALA A 157 9.38 -6.96 9.27
N SER A 158 9.55 -7.95 8.41
CA SER A 158 10.05 -9.28 8.78
C SER A 158 10.77 -9.97 7.62
N ALA A 159 11.50 -11.03 7.94
CA ALA A 159 12.19 -11.86 6.97
C ALA A 159 12.14 -13.34 7.36
N THR A 160 12.32 -14.20 6.37
CA THR A 160 12.58 -15.62 6.56
C THR A 160 13.84 -16.04 5.80
N SER A 161 14.57 -17.02 6.33
CA SER A 161 15.76 -17.57 5.65
C SER A 161 15.42 -18.55 4.53
N ASP A 162 14.26 -19.21 4.60
CA ASP A 162 13.88 -20.34 3.75
C ASP A 162 12.39 -20.32 3.33
N GLY A 163 11.71 -19.21 3.55
CA GLY A 163 10.27 -19.06 3.30
C GLY A 163 9.38 -19.36 4.51
N SER A 164 9.95 -19.83 5.63
CA SER A 164 9.18 -20.22 6.81
C SER A 164 9.86 -19.85 8.14
N THR A 165 11.17 -20.08 8.24
CA THR A 165 11.97 -19.82 9.44
C THR A 165 12.22 -18.33 9.58
N ALA A 166 11.56 -17.70 10.55
CA ALA A 166 11.66 -16.27 10.81
C ALA A 166 13.08 -15.87 11.23
N VAL A 167 13.53 -14.72 10.72
CA VAL A 167 14.82 -14.11 11.01
C VAL A 167 14.59 -12.74 11.64
N THR A 168 15.14 -12.54 12.84
CA THR A 168 15.08 -11.25 13.56
C THR A 168 16.34 -10.41 13.37
N ASP A 169 17.44 -11.02 12.92
CA ASP A 169 18.69 -10.36 12.57
C ASP A 169 18.93 -10.47 11.06
N TYR A 170 18.65 -9.40 10.32
CA TYR A 170 18.81 -9.36 8.87
C TYR A 170 20.26 -9.57 8.38
N SER A 171 21.27 -9.44 9.26
CA SER A 171 22.65 -9.76 8.91
C SER A 171 22.82 -11.26 8.58
N ALA A 172 21.97 -12.12 9.15
CA ALA A 172 21.99 -13.57 8.92
C ALA A 172 21.38 -14.01 7.58
N LEU A 173 20.69 -13.12 6.86
CA LEU A 173 20.20 -13.41 5.52
C LEU A 173 21.37 -13.55 4.53
N PRO A 174 21.30 -14.43 3.53
CA PRO A 174 22.30 -14.45 2.47
C PRO A 174 22.28 -13.13 1.69
N ASP A 175 23.40 -12.78 1.04
CA ASP A 175 23.38 -11.71 0.05
C ASP A 175 22.49 -12.14 -1.12
N GLY A 176 21.70 -11.19 -1.65
CA GLY A 176 20.65 -11.55 -2.59
C GLY A 176 19.76 -10.41 -3.02
N TYR A 177 18.85 -10.76 -3.93
CA TYR A 177 17.85 -9.86 -4.50
C TYR A 177 16.47 -10.46 -4.32
N TRP A 178 15.57 -9.73 -3.68
CA TRP A 178 14.16 -10.10 -3.49
C TRP A 178 13.27 -9.21 -4.34
N THR A 179 12.22 -9.80 -4.90
CA THR A 179 11.25 -9.10 -5.74
C THR A 179 9.84 -9.59 -5.48
N GLY A 180 8.87 -8.70 -5.61
CA GLY A 180 7.46 -9.03 -5.46
C GLY A 180 6.60 -7.78 -5.58
N ASP A 181 5.30 -7.97 -5.42
CA ASP A 181 4.32 -6.88 -5.45
C ASP A 181 3.81 -6.62 -4.04
N VAL A 182 3.80 -5.34 -3.64
CA VAL A 182 3.04 -4.89 -2.47
C VAL A 182 1.69 -4.38 -2.97
N LYS A 183 0.60 -4.98 -2.49
CA LYS A 183 -0.77 -4.68 -2.90
C LYS A 183 -1.59 -4.22 -1.70
N VAL A 184 -2.19 -3.05 -1.82
CA VAL A 184 -3.11 -2.48 -0.83
C VAL A 184 -4.46 -2.30 -1.50
N GLN A 185 -5.50 -2.91 -0.94
CA GLN A 185 -6.87 -2.67 -1.32
C GLN A 185 -7.40 -1.47 -0.54
N PHE A 186 -8.12 -0.61 -1.24
CA PHE A 186 -8.89 0.50 -0.69
C PHE A 186 -10.37 0.17 -0.86
N ASN A 187 -11.15 0.40 0.20
CA ASN A 187 -12.60 0.23 0.20
C ASN A 187 -13.25 1.56 0.57
N ALA A 188 -14.11 2.06 -0.31
CA ALA A 188 -14.83 3.31 -0.15
C ALA A 188 -16.32 3.01 0.06
N THR A 189 -16.91 3.63 1.08
CA THR A 189 -18.31 3.44 1.47
C THR A 189 -18.99 4.80 1.58
N TRP A 190 -20.12 4.96 0.90
CA TRP A 190 -21.01 6.12 1.04
C TRP A 190 -22.27 5.68 1.76
N THR A 191 -22.50 6.26 2.93
CA THR A 191 -23.71 5.98 3.71
C THR A 191 -24.87 6.81 3.19
N THR A 192 -25.98 6.16 2.86
CA THR A 192 -27.20 6.85 2.39
C THR A 192 -28.32 6.76 3.43
N PRO A 193 -29.18 7.80 3.57
CA PRO A 193 -30.35 7.73 4.45
C PRO A 193 -31.27 6.57 4.03
N ALA A 194 -31.79 5.84 5.02
CA ALA A 194 -32.80 4.80 4.82
C ALA A 194 -34.17 5.37 4.42
#